data_AF-A0A8T3BF56-F1
#
_entry.id   AF-A0A8T3BF56-F1
#
_cell.length_a   1.000
_cell.length_b   1.000
_cell.length_c   1.000
_cell.angle_alpha   90.00
_cell.angle_beta   90.00
_cell.angle_gamma   90.00
#
_symmetry.space_group_name_H-M   'P 1'
#
loop_
_entity.id
_entity.type
_entity.pdbx_description
1 polymer ?
#
loop_
_entity_poly.entity_id
_entity_poly.type
_entity_poly.pdbx_seq_one_letter_code
_entity_poly.pdbx_strand_id
1 'polypeptide(L)'
;MDHEGLLKDLTDKTVDTIFADFMARCAKLEELADAGEGFLRGFYRELEICRRAPLCKTSSVVDEVINSNYTDKLKEYVEAGFNNHENVVKNISKLNSYKLRLEDYLIKAKAVLDELESLKHNAIDIIKHAIDEHSSDCVFDFLEDNITQQSQSVREDAQESLLLDGSMSRSTLMTIIYGMLKLEFSMQEKIIRSLNLKTSSSLFESYCLFWELRPNIDDNVMHQAWKYVSG
;
A
#
# COMPACT_ATOMS: atom_id res chain seq x y z
N MET A 1 -9.46 28.58 -36.26
CA MET A 1 -9.87 27.74 -35.12
C MET A 1 -11.26 28.17 -34.75
N ASP A 2 -12.19 27.22 -34.77
CA ASP A 2 -13.55 27.37 -34.24
C ASP A 2 -13.51 27.42 -32.71
N HIS A 3 -14.59 27.94 -32.12
CA HIS A 3 -14.75 28.05 -30.66
C HIS A 3 -14.76 26.67 -29.97
N GLU A 4 -15.17 25.63 -30.71
CA GLU A 4 -15.26 24.24 -30.27
C GLU A 4 -13.87 23.60 -30.12
N GLY A 5 -12.94 23.83 -31.07
CA GLY A 5 -11.56 23.36 -30.95
C GLY A 5 -10.78 23.99 -29.80
N LEU A 6 -11.08 25.24 -29.45
CA LEU A 6 -10.48 25.94 -28.30
C LEU A 6 -10.96 25.41 -26.94
N LEU A 7 -12.26 25.10 -26.82
CA LEU A 7 -12.83 24.50 -25.61
C LEU A 7 -12.25 23.10 -25.37
N LYS A 8 -12.16 22.28 -26.43
CA LYS A 8 -11.57 20.94 -26.34
C LYS A 8 -10.10 20.97 -25.91
N ASP A 9 -9.29 21.83 -26.50
CA ASP A 9 -7.87 22.00 -26.13
C ASP A 9 -7.69 22.46 -24.66
N LEU A 10 -8.58 23.33 -24.16
CA LEU A 10 -8.56 23.77 -22.77
C LEU A 10 -8.94 22.64 -21.80
N THR A 11 -9.96 21.86 -22.14
CA THR A 11 -10.40 20.69 -21.37
C THR A 11 -9.29 19.64 -21.30
N ASP A 12 -8.66 19.32 -22.42
CA ASP A 12 -7.56 18.35 -22.49
C ASP A 12 -6.38 18.79 -21.62
N LYS A 13 -5.96 20.06 -21.70
CA LYS A 13 -4.89 20.63 -20.85
C LYS A 13 -5.22 20.57 -19.36
N THR A 14 -6.48 20.78 -19.00
CA THR A 14 -6.93 20.73 -17.61
C THR A 14 -6.89 19.31 -17.08
N VAL A 15 -7.38 18.33 -17.86
CA VAL A 15 -7.31 16.91 -17.52
C VAL A 15 -5.85 16.44 -17.41
N ASP A 16 -4.96 16.92 -18.26
CA ASP A 16 -3.53 16.59 -18.21
C ASP A 16 -2.86 17.10 -16.92
N THR A 17 -3.24 18.30 -16.48
CA THR A 17 -2.76 18.87 -15.21
C THR A 17 -3.25 18.04 -14.02
N ILE A 18 -4.54 17.70 -13.99
CA ILE A 18 -5.13 16.87 -12.95
C ILE A 18 -4.49 15.47 -12.92
N PHE A 19 -4.21 14.91 -14.09
CA PHE A 19 -3.54 13.61 -14.22
C PHE A 19 -2.12 13.65 -13.65
N ALA A 20 -1.34 14.69 -13.95
CA ALA A 20 0.00 14.86 -13.39
C ALA A 20 -0.04 14.97 -11.84
N ASP A 21 -0.97 15.75 -11.30
CA ASP A 21 -1.17 15.86 -9.85
C ASP A 21 -1.57 14.52 -9.22
N PHE A 22 -2.45 13.77 -9.88
CA PHE A 22 -2.86 12.44 -9.45
C PHE A 22 -1.67 11.47 -9.40
N MET A 23 -0.84 11.44 -10.45
CA MET A 23 0.35 10.59 -10.47
C MET A 23 1.37 10.99 -9.40
N ALA A 24 1.52 12.29 -9.11
CA ALA A 24 2.35 12.74 -7.99
C ALA A 24 1.82 12.24 -6.62
N ARG A 25 0.49 12.14 -6.45
CA ARG A 25 -0.12 11.53 -5.26
C ARG A 25 0.06 10.01 -5.22
N CYS A 26 0.06 9.33 -6.37
CA CYS A 26 0.42 7.92 -6.44
C CYS A 26 1.86 7.69 -5.94
N ALA A 27 2.84 8.46 -6.42
CA ALA A 27 4.23 8.35 -5.93
C ALA A 27 4.34 8.57 -4.42
N LYS A 28 3.66 9.59 -3.88
CA LYS A 28 3.62 9.83 -2.42
C LYS A 28 3.03 8.63 -1.66
N LEU A 29 2.03 7.96 -2.21
CA LEU A 29 1.44 6.78 -1.59
C LEU A 29 2.41 5.59 -1.61
N GLU A 30 3.22 5.44 -2.67
CA GLU A 30 4.28 4.43 -2.76
C GLU A 30 5.37 4.66 -1.70
N GLU A 31 5.85 5.90 -1.55
CA GLU A 31 6.80 6.25 -0.49
C GLU A 31 6.26 5.93 0.92
N LEU A 32 4.97 6.18 1.14
CA LEU A 32 4.31 5.81 2.39
C LEU A 32 4.22 4.30 2.56
N ALA A 33 3.92 3.55 1.50
CA ALA A 33 3.83 2.10 1.52
C ALA A 33 5.18 1.44 1.86
N ASP A 34 6.27 1.95 1.30
CA ASP A 34 7.64 1.50 1.61
C ASP A 34 7.99 1.77 3.08
N ALA A 35 7.64 2.95 3.59
CA ALA A 35 7.82 3.27 5.00
C ALA A 35 6.98 2.34 5.91
N GLY A 36 5.73 2.06 5.51
CA GLY A 36 4.84 1.13 6.19
C GLY A 36 5.40 -0.28 6.26
N GLU A 37 5.97 -0.78 5.16
CA GLU A 37 6.66 -2.08 5.11
C GLU A 37 7.82 -2.13 6.11
N GLY A 38 8.64 -1.08 6.16
CA GLY A 38 9.73 -0.97 7.12
C GLY A 38 9.25 -1.03 8.57
N PHE A 39 8.09 -0.43 8.88
CA PHE A 39 7.51 -0.50 10.21
C PHE A 39 6.94 -1.88 10.53
N LEU A 40 6.33 -2.55 9.55
CA LEU A 40 5.81 -3.91 9.70
C LEU A 40 6.94 -4.90 10.01
N ARG A 41 8.03 -4.87 9.22
CA ARG A 41 9.22 -5.69 9.46
C ARG A 41 9.89 -5.36 10.79
N GLY A 42 9.92 -4.07 11.15
CA GLY A 42 10.39 -3.61 12.45
C GLY A 42 9.58 -4.19 13.62
N PHE A 43 8.25 -4.13 13.53
CA PHE A 43 7.35 -4.73 14.51
C PHE A 43 7.60 -6.23 14.64
N TYR A 44 7.66 -6.95 13.52
CA TYR A 44 7.90 -8.39 13.51
C TYR A 44 9.22 -8.77 14.20
N ARG A 45 10.31 -8.09 13.86
CA ARG A 45 11.62 -8.33 14.48
C ARG A 45 11.59 -8.16 16.00
N GLU A 46 11.01 -7.08 16.50
CA GLU A 46 10.93 -6.85 17.95
C GLU A 46 10.00 -7.84 18.65
N LEU A 47 8.96 -8.31 17.95
CA LEU A 47 8.05 -9.33 18.49
C LEU A 47 8.76 -10.67 18.64
N GLU A 48 9.56 -11.07 17.65
CA GLU A 48 10.37 -12.28 17.72
C GLU A 48 11.40 -12.22 18.84
N ILE A 49 12.02 -11.06 19.09
CA ILE A 49 12.89 -10.87 20.26
C ILE A 49 12.10 -11.07 21.56
N CYS A 50 10.91 -10.48 21.68
CA CYS A 50 10.05 -10.66 22.85
C CYS A 50 9.62 -12.12 23.08
N ARG A 51 9.50 -12.92 22.02
CA ARG A 51 9.11 -14.33 22.08
C ARG A 51 10.24 -15.27 22.49
N ARG A 52 11.49 -14.85 22.35
CA ARG A 52 12.63 -15.69 22.74
C ARG A 52 12.54 -15.98 24.23
N ALA A 53 12.62 -17.26 24.57
CA ALA A 53 12.67 -17.69 25.95
C ALA A 53 13.92 -17.07 26.62
N PRO A 54 13.78 -16.44 27.81
CA PRO A 54 14.95 -15.96 28.53
C PRO A 54 15.85 -17.16 28.86
N LEU A 55 17.14 -17.04 28.56
CA LEU A 55 18.13 -18.00 29.02
C LEU A 55 18.21 -17.92 30.54
N CYS A 56 17.62 -18.90 31.23
CA CYS A 56 17.54 -18.91 32.67
C CYS A 56 18.90 -19.32 33.27
N LYS A 57 19.72 -18.33 33.62
CA LYS A 57 20.99 -18.51 34.35
C LYS A 57 20.81 -18.95 35.81
N THR A 58 19.58 -19.13 36.27
CA THR A 58 19.32 -19.59 37.65
C THR A 58 19.69 -21.05 37.88
N SER A 59 19.88 -21.82 36.80
CA SER A 59 20.40 -23.19 36.88
C SER A 59 21.92 -23.18 36.92
N SER A 60 22.50 -23.67 38.01
CA SER A 60 23.96 -23.81 38.14
C SER A 60 24.57 -24.62 37.00
N VAL A 61 23.83 -25.61 36.48
CA VAL A 61 24.26 -26.46 35.36
C VAL A 61 24.32 -25.68 34.05
N VAL A 62 23.34 -24.80 33.79
CA VAL A 62 23.34 -23.97 32.56
C VAL A 62 24.47 -22.95 32.62
N ASP A 63 24.67 -22.32 33.77
CA ASP A 63 25.77 -21.39 33.98
C ASP A 63 27.14 -22.08 33.85
N GLU A 64 27.31 -23.27 34.42
CA GLU A 64 28.55 -24.04 34.32
C GLU A 64 28.83 -24.49 32.89
N VAL A 65 27.81 -24.89 32.12
CA VAL A 65 27.94 -25.23 30.69
C VAL A 65 28.32 -24.01 29.84
N ILE A 66 27.69 -22.86 30.05
CA ILE A 66 28.01 -21.61 29.34
C ILE A 66 29.46 -21.18 29.65
N ASN A 67 29.84 -21.22 30.93
CA ASN A 67 31.18 -20.81 31.36
C ASN A 67 32.26 -21.79 30.89
N SER A 68 31.96 -23.10 30.84
CA SER A 68 32.91 -24.11 30.37
C SER A 68 33.14 -24.06 28.85
N ASN A 69 32.20 -23.50 28.08
CA ASN A 69 32.27 -23.40 26.62
C ASN A 69 32.40 -21.94 26.14
N TYR A 70 32.87 -21.06 27.02
CA TYR A 70 32.87 -19.63 26.78
C TYR A 70 33.70 -19.25 25.55
N THR A 71 33.04 -18.58 24.59
CA THR A 71 33.66 -17.93 23.44
C THR A 71 32.96 -16.59 23.23
N ASP A 72 33.65 -15.63 22.59
CA ASP A 72 33.04 -14.32 22.28
C ASP A 72 31.74 -14.48 21.47
N LYS A 73 31.71 -15.45 20.55
CA LYS A 73 30.53 -15.79 19.75
C LYS A 73 29.39 -16.39 20.60
N LEU A 74 29.70 -17.27 21.55
CA LEU A 74 28.68 -17.82 22.46
C LEU A 74 28.14 -16.75 23.40
N LYS A 75 29.00 -15.82 23.86
CA LYS A 75 28.60 -14.68 24.66
C LYS A 75 27.60 -13.80 23.90
N GLU A 76 27.91 -13.42 22.67
CA GLU A 76 26.99 -12.64 21.82
C GLU A 76 25.66 -13.37 21.58
N TYR A 77 25.72 -14.68 21.35
CA TYR A 77 24.52 -15.51 21.16
C TYR A 77 23.65 -15.57 22.43
N VAL A 78 24.29 -15.75 23.59
CA VAL A 78 23.63 -15.74 24.90
C VAL A 78 23.01 -14.36 25.16
N GLU A 79 23.74 -13.27 24.94
CA GLU A 79 23.24 -11.91 25.11
C GLU A 79 22.08 -11.58 24.14
N ALA A 80 22.12 -12.08 22.90
CA ALA A 80 21.05 -11.91 21.91
C ALA A 80 19.77 -12.72 22.22
N GLY A 81 19.88 -13.77 23.03
CA GLY A 81 18.74 -14.57 23.54
C GLY A 81 18.31 -14.20 24.96
N PHE A 82 19.09 -13.38 25.67
CA PHE A 82 18.85 -13.03 27.07
C PHE A 82 17.90 -11.84 27.20
N ASN A 83 16.62 -12.12 27.41
CA ASN A 83 15.61 -11.12 27.76
C ASN A 83 15.75 -10.72 29.23
N ASN A 84 16.66 -9.79 29.56
CA ASN A 84 16.64 -9.11 30.87
C ASN A 84 15.35 -8.29 31.00
N HIS A 85 14.81 -8.12 32.21
CA HIS A 85 13.56 -7.38 32.46
C HIS A 85 13.61 -5.94 31.89
N GLU A 86 14.76 -5.28 31.96
CA GLU A 86 14.97 -3.96 31.37
C GLU A 86 14.93 -3.97 29.82
N ASN A 87 15.35 -5.08 29.20
CA ASN A 87 15.27 -5.29 27.75
C ASN A 87 13.82 -5.56 27.32
N VAL A 88 13.03 -6.27 28.14
CA VAL A 88 11.60 -6.52 27.85
C VAL A 88 10.82 -5.22 27.79
N VAL A 89 11.00 -4.31 28.76
CA VAL A 89 10.34 -3.00 28.75
C VAL A 89 10.75 -2.17 27.52
N LYS A 90 12.05 -2.15 27.19
CA LYS A 90 12.56 -1.47 25.98
C LYS A 90 11.95 -2.07 24.70
N ASN A 91 11.89 -3.38 24.57
CA ASN A 91 11.34 -4.04 23.38
C ASN A 91 9.82 -3.84 23.24
N ILE A 92 9.07 -3.88 24.35
CA ILE A 92 7.63 -3.54 24.34
C ILE A 92 7.42 -2.08 23.94
N SER A 93 8.25 -1.15 24.43
CA SER A 93 8.16 0.26 24.03
C SER A 93 8.42 0.47 22.53
N LYS A 94 9.36 -0.29 21.95
CA LYS A 94 9.62 -0.30 20.51
C LYS A 94 8.48 -0.93 19.72
N LEU A 95 7.90 -2.03 20.20
CA LEU A 95 6.71 -2.64 19.58
C LEU A 95 5.56 -1.64 19.51
N ASN A 96 5.30 -0.93 20.62
CA ASN A 96 4.28 0.11 20.66
C ASN A 96 4.62 1.27 19.71
N SER A 97 5.89 1.67 19.59
CA SER A 97 6.27 2.73 18.66
C SER A 97 6.06 2.32 17.20
N TYR A 98 6.39 1.07 16.81
CA TYR A 98 6.09 0.57 15.47
C TYR A 98 4.59 0.50 15.22
N LYS A 99 3.79 0.06 16.20
CA LYS A 99 2.33 0.05 16.08
C LYS A 99 1.77 1.45 15.84
N LEU A 100 2.21 2.45 16.62
CA LEU A 100 1.80 3.85 16.42
C LEU A 100 2.21 4.39 15.05
N ARG A 101 3.40 4.03 14.55
CA ARG A 101 3.86 4.42 13.20
C ARG A 101 3.06 3.77 12.09
N LEU A 102 2.61 2.52 12.28
CA LEU A 102 1.69 1.85 11.35
C LEU A 102 0.30 2.49 11.36
N GLU A 103 -0.19 2.90 12.53
CA GLU A 103 -1.45 3.65 12.65
C GLU A 103 -1.35 5.05 11.98
N ASP A 104 -0.24 5.75 12.18
CA ASP A 104 0.05 7.02 11.49
C ASP A 104 0.15 6.86 9.97
N TYR A 105 0.80 5.77 9.51
CA TYR A 105 0.79 5.38 8.10
C TYR A 105 -0.63 5.23 7.56
N LEU A 106 -1.53 4.52 8.26
CA LEU A 106 -2.92 4.35 7.80
C LEU A 106 -3.64 5.69 7.65
N ILE A 107 -3.48 6.61 8.60
CA ILE A 107 -4.09 7.93 8.54
C ILE A 107 -3.58 8.70 7.33
N LYS A 108 -2.26 8.71 7.10
CA LYS A 108 -1.63 9.42 5.98
C LYS A 108 -1.98 8.81 4.63
N ALA A 109 -1.92 7.50 4.50
CA ALA A 109 -2.27 6.78 3.28
C ALA A 109 -3.75 6.98 2.93
N LYS A 110 -4.64 6.95 3.93
CA LYS A 110 -6.07 7.23 3.73
C LYS A 110 -6.30 8.66 3.23
N ALA A 111 -5.64 9.65 3.82
CA ALA A 111 -5.74 11.03 3.36
C ALA A 111 -5.30 11.20 1.90
N VAL A 112 -4.18 10.56 1.51
CA VAL A 112 -3.72 10.58 0.11
C VAL A 112 -4.71 9.86 -0.82
N LEU A 113 -5.32 8.76 -0.39
CA LEU A 113 -6.38 8.10 -1.15
C LEU A 113 -7.61 8.97 -1.35
N ASP A 114 -8.02 9.73 -0.34
CA ASP A 114 -9.15 10.65 -0.44
C ASP A 114 -8.82 11.81 -1.41
N GLU A 115 -7.57 12.30 -1.42
CA GLU A 115 -7.08 13.26 -2.42
C GLU A 115 -7.11 12.67 -3.84
N LEU A 116 -6.66 11.43 -4.03
CA LEU A 116 -6.71 10.71 -5.31
C LEU A 116 -8.16 10.54 -5.79
N GLU A 117 -9.08 10.19 -4.88
CA GLU A 117 -10.49 10.06 -5.17
C GLU A 117 -11.08 11.39 -5.66
N SER A 118 -10.76 12.51 -5.00
CA SER A 118 -11.21 13.83 -5.43
C SER A 118 -10.68 14.20 -6.82
N LEU A 119 -9.39 13.99 -7.09
CA LEU A 119 -8.78 14.28 -8.39
C LEU A 119 -9.44 13.46 -9.52
N LYS A 120 -9.70 12.17 -9.26
CA LYS A 120 -10.43 11.29 -10.20
C LYS A 120 -11.83 11.83 -10.50
N HIS A 121 -12.59 12.23 -9.48
CA HIS A 121 -13.93 12.80 -9.70
C HIS A 121 -13.89 14.12 -10.46
N ASN A 122 -12.96 15.02 -10.12
CA ASN A 122 -12.79 16.29 -10.83
C ASN A 122 -12.52 16.08 -12.32
N ALA A 123 -11.65 15.11 -12.68
CA ALA A 123 -11.38 14.78 -14.08
C ALA A 123 -12.63 14.25 -14.81
N ILE A 124 -13.42 13.40 -14.14
CA ILE A 124 -14.67 12.86 -14.70
C ILE A 124 -15.69 13.98 -14.91
N ASP A 125 -15.86 14.88 -13.94
CA ASP A 125 -16.85 15.96 -14.00
C ASP A 125 -16.51 16.97 -15.11
N ILE A 126 -15.23 17.32 -15.27
CA ILE A 126 -14.76 18.18 -16.37
C ILE A 126 -15.08 17.56 -17.73
N ILE A 127 -14.82 16.26 -17.89
CA ILE A 127 -15.13 15.54 -19.14
C ILE A 127 -16.63 15.48 -19.39
N LYS A 128 -17.44 15.22 -18.35
CA LYS A 128 -18.91 15.21 -18.44
C LYS A 128 -19.45 16.56 -18.89
N HIS A 129 -19.01 17.65 -18.25
CA HIS A 129 -19.42 18.99 -18.63
C HIS A 129 -19.07 19.34 -20.07
N ALA A 130 -17.90 18.92 -20.56
CA ALA A 130 -17.51 19.12 -21.95
C ALA A 130 -18.36 18.29 -22.94
N ILE A 131 -18.89 17.14 -22.53
CA ILE A 131 -19.77 16.31 -23.37
C ILE A 131 -21.20 16.85 -23.38
N ASP A 132 -21.73 17.23 -22.20
CA ASP A 132 -23.09 17.75 -22.04
C ASP A 132 -23.30 19.10 -22.73
N GLU A 133 -22.26 19.93 -22.87
CA GLU A 133 -22.29 21.15 -23.68
C GLU A 133 -22.34 20.88 -25.20
N HIS A 134 -22.09 19.63 -25.65
CA HIS A 134 -21.91 19.28 -27.06
C HIS A 134 -22.88 18.22 -27.62
N SER A 135 -23.65 17.48 -26.82
CA SER A 135 -24.80 16.69 -27.31
C SER A 135 -25.69 16.15 -26.18
N SER A 136 -27.01 16.24 -26.42
CA SER A 136 -28.08 15.57 -25.69
C SER A 136 -27.91 14.04 -25.69
N ASP A 137 -28.10 13.47 -24.50
CA ASP A 137 -28.44 12.09 -24.14
C ASP A 137 -27.49 10.94 -24.55
N CYS A 138 -27.30 10.07 -23.55
CA CYS A 138 -26.68 8.74 -23.56
C CYS A 138 -25.16 8.72 -23.43
N VAL A 139 -24.67 8.27 -22.26
CA VAL A 139 -23.66 7.20 -22.05
C VAL A 139 -23.01 7.44 -20.68
N PHE A 140 -23.45 6.73 -19.62
CA PHE A 140 -22.57 6.01 -18.67
C PHE A 140 -23.31 5.44 -17.44
N ASP A 141 -24.09 4.37 -17.64
CA ASP A 141 -24.48 3.48 -16.53
C ASP A 141 -23.42 2.38 -16.24
N PHE A 142 -22.28 2.38 -16.95
CA PHE A 142 -21.29 1.29 -16.90
C PHE A 142 -20.16 1.42 -15.86
N LEU A 143 -19.93 2.61 -15.27
CA LEU A 143 -18.75 2.85 -14.42
C LEU A 143 -19.02 2.59 -12.92
N GLU A 144 -20.25 2.73 -12.47
CA GLU A 144 -20.58 2.57 -11.04
C GLU A 144 -20.77 1.09 -10.66
N ASP A 145 -21.22 0.25 -11.59
CA ASP A 145 -21.48 -1.18 -11.35
C ASP A 145 -20.22 -2.05 -11.26
N ASN A 146 -19.10 -1.67 -11.91
CA ASN A 146 -17.88 -2.49 -11.90
C ASN A 146 -17.10 -2.45 -10.57
N ILE A 147 -17.27 -1.41 -9.75
CA ILE A 147 -16.61 -1.34 -8.44
C ILE A 147 -17.33 -2.26 -7.43
N THR A 148 -18.62 -2.52 -7.63
CA THR A 148 -19.44 -3.34 -6.72
C THR A 148 -19.33 -4.84 -7.02
N GLN A 149 -19.01 -5.24 -8.27
CA GLN A 149 -18.95 -6.65 -8.68
C GLN A 149 -17.58 -7.33 -8.52
N GLN A 150 -16.53 -6.63 -8.07
CA GLN A 150 -15.19 -7.21 -7.90
C GLN A 150 -15.07 -8.20 -6.71
N SER A 151 -16.20 -8.71 -6.21
CA SER A 151 -16.27 -9.80 -5.21
C SER A 151 -16.62 -11.16 -5.82
N GLN A 152 -16.88 -11.28 -7.12
CA GLN A 152 -17.18 -12.58 -7.75
C GLN A 152 -16.52 -12.72 -9.13
N SER A 153 -15.47 -13.55 -9.16
CA SER A 153 -15.23 -14.61 -10.16
C SER A 153 -15.66 -14.35 -11.61
N VAL A 154 -14.66 -14.34 -12.50
CA VAL A 154 -14.70 -14.35 -13.98
C VAL A 154 -14.80 -12.98 -14.64
N ARG A 155 -13.64 -12.34 -14.92
CA ARG A 155 -13.48 -11.38 -16.05
C ARG A 155 -12.01 -11.29 -16.48
N GLU A 156 -11.53 -12.27 -17.23
CA GLU A 156 -10.29 -12.13 -18.00
C GLU A 156 -10.60 -11.58 -19.42
N ASP A 157 -11.69 -12.00 -20.06
CA ASP A 157 -11.89 -11.72 -21.50
C ASP A 157 -12.39 -10.30 -21.85
N ALA A 158 -13.05 -9.59 -20.94
CA ALA A 158 -13.60 -8.25 -21.25
C ALA A 158 -12.61 -7.11 -20.94
N GLN A 159 -11.76 -7.29 -19.92
CA GLN A 159 -10.80 -6.29 -19.47
C GLN A 159 -9.59 -6.23 -20.43
N GLU A 160 -9.18 -7.38 -20.96
CA GLU A 160 -8.06 -7.50 -21.91
C GLU A 160 -8.36 -6.79 -23.25
N SER A 161 -9.64 -6.75 -23.67
CA SER A 161 -10.05 -6.09 -24.91
C SER A 161 -9.89 -4.56 -24.92
N LEU A 162 -9.97 -3.92 -23.74
CA LEU A 162 -9.74 -2.47 -23.57
C LEU A 162 -8.26 -2.10 -23.37
N LEU A 163 -7.44 -3.07 -22.95
CA LEU A 163 -5.99 -2.90 -22.77
C LEU A 163 -5.23 -2.95 -24.12
N LEU A 164 -5.83 -3.53 -25.16
CA LEU A 164 -5.19 -3.83 -26.44
C LEU A 164 -5.25 -2.69 -27.48
N ASP A 165 -6.12 -1.70 -27.30
CA ASP A 165 -6.20 -0.52 -28.18
C ASP A 165 -5.65 0.69 -27.41
N GLY A 166 -4.43 1.13 -27.74
CA GLY A 166 -3.59 2.05 -26.94
C GLY A 166 -4.10 3.50 -26.77
N SER A 167 -5.39 3.67 -26.48
CA SER A 167 -6.15 4.91 -26.40
C SER A 167 -7.01 4.96 -25.13
N MET A 168 -6.53 4.44 -24.00
CA MET A 168 -7.25 4.61 -22.74
C MET A 168 -7.13 6.06 -22.27
N SER A 169 -8.26 6.73 -22.06
CA SER A 169 -8.26 8.13 -21.60
C SER A 169 -7.59 8.24 -20.22
N ARG A 170 -6.96 9.38 -19.95
CA ARG A 170 -6.34 9.67 -18.64
C ARG A 170 -7.32 9.50 -17.47
N SER A 171 -8.59 9.87 -17.66
CA SER A 171 -9.66 9.66 -16.67
C SER A 171 -9.97 8.18 -16.40
N THR A 172 -9.92 7.33 -17.43
CA THR A 172 -10.09 5.89 -17.28
C THR A 172 -8.92 5.29 -16.51
N LEU A 173 -7.68 5.69 -16.84
CA LEU A 173 -6.48 5.27 -16.11
C LEU A 173 -6.56 5.68 -14.63
N MET A 174 -6.92 6.92 -14.31
CA MET A 174 -7.10 7.38 -12.91
C MET A 174 -8.12 6.53 -12.17
N THR A 175 -9.22 6.15 -12.82
CA THR A 175 -10.27 5.32 -12.21
C THR A 175 -9.76 3.91 -11.89
N ILE A 176 -9.07 3.28 -12.83
CA ILE A 176 -8.49 1.93 -12.64
C ILE A 176 -7.43 1.97 -11.54
N ILE A 177 -6.48 2.92 -11.61
CA ILE A 177 -5.41 3.08 -10.62
C ILE A 177 -5.97 3.31 -9.22
N TYR A 178 -6.95 4.22 -9.08
CA TYR A 178 -7.62 4.43 -7.80
C TYR A 178 -8.25 3.15 -7.25
N GLY A 179 -8.92 2.37 -8.10
CA GLY A 179 -9.50 1.07 -7.71
C GLY A 179 -8.45 0.10 -7.17
N MET A 180 -7.35 -0.07 -7.89
CA MET A 180 -6.22 -0.90 -7.47
C MET A 180 -5.62 -0.45 -6.13
N LEU A 181 -5.32 0.84 -5.99
CA LEU A 181 -4.74 1.42 -4.78
C LEU A 181 -5.69 1.30 -3.57
N LYS A 182 -7.00 1.42 -3.79
CA LYS A 182 -8.01 1.25 -2.73
C LYS A 182 -8.07 -0.19 -2.22
N LEU A 183 -7.99 -1.18 -3.11
CA LEU A 183 -7.92 -2.59 -2.73
C LEU A 183 -6.63 -2.89 -1.96
N GLU A 184 -5.50 -2.38 -2.45
CA GLU A 184 -4.20 -2.55 -1.82
C GLU A 184 -4.17 -1.97 -0.41
N PHE A 185 -4.64 -0.74 -0.24
CA PHE A 185 -4.78 -0.12 1.07
C PHE A 185 -5.72 -0.91 1.99
N SER A 186 -6.85 -1.42 1.50
CA SER A 186 -7.76 -2.24 2.32
C SER A 186 -7.07 -3.50 2.84
N MET A 187 -6.22 -4.14 2.03
CA MET A 187 -5.43 -5.28 2.47
C MET A 187 -4.41 -4.88 3.54
N GLN A 188 -3.64 -3.82 3.31
CA GLN A 188 -2.64 -3.28 4.26
C GLN A 188 -3.29 -2.89 5.60
N GLU A 189 -4.48 -2.30 5.55
CA GLU A 189 -5.28 -1.93 6.72
C GLU A 189 -5.73 -3.16 7.53
N LYS A 190 -6.17 -4.23 6.86
CA LYS A 190 -6.51 -5.50 7.52
C LYS A 190 -5.29 -6.15 8.16
N ILE A 191 -4.13 -6.13 7.48
CA ILE A 191 -2.86 -6.62 8.02
C ILE A 191 -2.56 -5.87 9.32
N ILE A 192 -2.51 -4.54 9.29
CA ILE A 192 -2.17 -3.70 10.45
C ILE A 192 -3.14 -3.93 11.62
N ARG A 193 -4.45 -3.99 11.35
CA ARG A 193 -5.45 -4.22 12.41
C ARG A 193 -5.37 -5.61 13.04
N SER A 194 -4.85 -6.60 12.32
CA SER A 194 -4.67 -7.95 12.84
C SER A 194 -3.43 -8.11 13.73
N LEU A 195 -2.51 -7.14 13.71
CA LEU A 195 -1.24 -7.24 14.43
C LEU A 195 -1.45 -7.23 15.94
N ASN A 196 -0.95 -8.28 16.59
CA ASN A 196 -0.95 -8.39 18.04
C ASN A 196 0.20 -9.30 18.51
N LEU A 197 0.38 -9.38 19.84
CA LEU A 197 1.49 -10.15 20.43
C LEU A 197 1.39 -11.67 20.18
N LYS A 198 0.21 -12.18 19.81
CA LYS A 198 -0.06 -13.61 19.56
C LYS A 198 0.02 -14.00 18.08
N THR A 199 0.13 -13.05 17.14
CA THR A 199 0.20 -13.30 15.70
C THR A 199 1.41 -14.18 15.35
N SER A 200 1.20 -15.41 14.86
CA SER A 200 2.32 -16.35 14.63
C SER A 200 3.38 -15.80 13.67
N SER A 201 4.61 -16.28 13.79
CA SER A 201 5.71 -15.89 12.90
C SER A 201 5.40 -16.23 11.45
N SER A 202 4.81 -17.39 11.18
CA SER A 202 4.36 -17.79 9.84
C SER A 202 3.34 -16.83 9.21
N LEU A 203 2.41 -16.31 10.01
CA LEU A 203 1.41 -15.35 9.57
C LEU A 203 2.05 -13.98 9.30
N PHE A 204 3.03 -13.57 10.11
CA PHE A 204 3.82 -12.36 9.87
C PHE A 204 4.61 -12.41 8.57
N GLU A 205 5.26 -13.54 8.27
CA GLU A 205 5.97 -13.72 6.99
C GLU A 205 4.99 -13.60 5.82
N SER A 206 3.79 -14.17 5.94
CA SER A 206 2.75 -14.02 4.93
C SER A 206 2.32 -12.56 4.77
N TYR A 207 2.16 -11.80 5.86
CA TYR A 207 1.85 -10.38 5.80
C TYR A 207 2.95 -9.54 5.15
N CYS A 208 4.22 -9.81 5.47
CA CYS A 208 5.35 -9.13 4.82
C CYS A 208 5.37 -9.44 3.32
N LEU A 209 5.14 -10.71 2.95
CA LEU A 209 5.08 -11.13 1.56
C LEU A 209 3.94 -10.46 0.80
N PHE A 210 2.73 -10.39 1.38
CA PHE A 210 1.61 -9.69 0.75
C PHE A 210 1.90 -8.20 0.54
N TRP A 211 2.55 -7.56 1.51
CA TRP A 211 2.95 -6.15 1.40
C TRP A 211 3.99 -5.92 0.30
N GLU A 212 4.95 -6.84 0.17
CA GLU A 212 6.03 -6.77 -0.83
C GLU A 212 5.52 -7.07 -2.25
N LEU A 213 4.65 -8.07 -2.41
CA LEU A 213 4.13 -8.50 -3.70
C LEU A 213 3.06 -7.58 -4.29
N ARG A 214 2.41 -6.74 -3.47
CA ARG A 214 1.35 -5.80 -3.88
C ARG A 214 0.32 -6.42 -4.85
N PRO A 215 -0.34 -7.53 -4.47
CA PRO A 215 -1.13 -8.37 -5.39
C PRO A 215 -2.33 -7.67 -6.05
N ASN A 216 -2.76 -6.52 -5.54
CA ASN A 216 -3.87 -5.76 -6.13
C ASN A 216 -3.42 -4.71 -7.15
N ILE A 217 -2.10 -4.58 -7.38
CA ILE A 217 -1.51 -3.60 -8.28
C ILE A 217 -1.10 -4.29 -9.58
N ASP A 218 -1.64 -3.81 -10.69
CA ASP A 218 -1.17 -4.17 -12.03
C ASP A 218 -0.05 -3.21 -12.45
N ASP A 219 1.18 -3.73 -12.44
CA ASP A 219 2.36 -2.98 -12.84
C ASP A 219 2.25 -2.47 -14.28
N ASN A 220 1.63 -3.22 -15.21
CA ASN A 220 1.51 -2.77 -16.60
C ASN A 220 0.67 -1.49 -16.71
N VAL A 221 -0.42 -1.41 -15.94
CA VAL A 221 -1.26 -0.19 -15.86
C VAL A 221 -0.47 0.98 -15.27
N MET A 222 0.28 0.75 -14.19
CA MET A 222 1.12 1.78 -13.57
C MET A 222 2.21 2.28 -14.55
N HIS A 223 2.92 1.36 -15.22
CA HIS A 223 3.94 1.71 -16.21
C HIS A 223 3.35 2.48 -17.39
N GLN A 224 2.15 2.12 -17.85
CA GLN A 224 1.45 2.86 -18.89
C GLN A 224 1.14 4.30 -18.43
N ALA A 225 0.64 4.46 -17.20
CA ALA A 225 0.31 5.77 -16.65
C ALA A 225 1.53 6.69 -16.53
N TRP A 226 2.67 6.16 -16.08
CA TRP A 226 3.91 6.93 -15.94
C TRP A 226 4.48 7.47 -17.25
N LYS A 227 4.21 6.80 -18.39
CA LYS A 227 4.62 7.30 -19.72
C LYS A 227 3.99 8.64 -20.08
N TYR A 228 2.82 8.96 -19.53
CA TYR A 228 2.14 10.24 -19.79
C TYR A 228 2.68 11.41 -18.96
N VAL A 229 3.49 11.14 -17.93
CA VAL A 229 4.09 12.16 -17.04
C VAL A 229 5.58 12.36 -17.34
N SER A 230 6.23 11.35 -17.91
CA SER A 230 7.68 11.35 -18.19
C SER A 230 8.03 11.91 -19.59
N GLY A 231 7.04 12.45 -20.31
CA GLY A 231 7.16 12.97 -21.68
C GLY A 231 7.39 14.47 -21.74
#